data_AF-A0A139WY16-F1
#
_entry.id   AF-A0A139WY16-F1
#
_cell.length_a   1.000
_cell.length_b   1.000
_cell.length_c   1.000
_cell.angle_alpha   90.00
_cell.angle_beta   90.00
_cell.angle_gamma   90.00
#
_symmetry.space_group_name_H-M   'P 1'
#
loop_
_entity.id
_entity.type
_entity.pdbx_description
1 polymer ?
#
loop_
_entity_poly.entity_id
_entity_poly.type
_entity_poly.pdbx_seq_one_letter_code
_entity_poly.pdbx_strand_id
1 'polypeptide(L)'
;MLKNFLKFTFCAAIALVDLSFINIIFQPQKSNAAHIYAYDFENLNATKSVYYDPSITKDNNQCLNGLLNQLPQKGDKKITESCLNTFGYNPNKKIKSPVMFVFEIGKTSQEVTTTLIYKSKNGQIHQEKFKAVGSRYYEWHIKPGIYTLDYLKSDNSPSFNPAYGNFYSPKGEKDKNGNPVNIGFHGREGNLMAGNGSNGCYRHRVQDMKRIMMIVKNAGEDAGLPYNWYESTLPIAVISTQTKDK
;
A
#
# COMPACT_ATOMS: atom_id res chain seq x y z
N MET A 1 -48.72 16.96 32.28
CA MET A 1 -47.65 15.95 32.39
C MET A 1 -47.15 15.43 31.03
N LEU A 2 -48.04 15.10 30.08
CA LEU A 2 -47.67 14.53 28.77
C LEU A 2 -46.71 15.41 27.93
N LYS A 3 -46.88 16.75 27.94
CA LYS A 3 -46.03 17.69 27.18
C LYS A 3 -44.57 17.76 27.65
N ASN A 4 -44.32 17.58 28.96
CA ASN A 4 -42.96 17.59 29.50
C ASN A 4 -42.24 16.28 29.20
N PHE A 5 -42.97 15.16 29.18
CA PHE A 5 -42.42 13.86 28.82
C PHE A 5 -41.98 13.81 27.36
N LEU A 6 -42.78 14.38 26.44
CA LEU A 6 -42.45 14.51 25.01
C LEU A 6 -41.23 15.41 24.73
N LYS A 7 -41.01 16.47 25.52
CA LYS A 7 -39.81 17.30 25.39
C LYS A 7 -38.55 16.58 25.84
N PHE A 8 -38.63 15.83 26.94
CA PHE A 8 -37.50 15.04 27.43
C PHE A 8 -37.11 13.90 26.48
N THR A 9 -38.08 13.22 25.88
CA THR A 9 -37.79 12.17 24.89
C THR A 9 -37.22 12.72 23.59
N PHE A 10 -37.62 13.92 23.15
CA PHE A 10 -37.05 14.56 21.96
C PHE A 10 -35.60 15.04 22.19
N CYS A 11 -35.31 15.63 23.34
CA CYS A 11 -33.93 16.03 23.69
C CYS A 11 -33.00 14.82 23.89
N ALA A 12 -33.51 13.73 24.48
CA ALA A 12 -32.76 12.48 24.61
C ALA A 12 -32.49 11.84 23.23
N ALA A 13 -33.47 11.87 22.32
CA ALA A 13 -33.30 11.37 20.95
C ALA A 13 -32.26 12.19 20.16
N ILE A 14 -32.27 13.52 20.26
CA ILE A 14 -31.25 14.38 19.62
C ILE A 14 -29.87 14.12 20.22
N ALA A 15 -29.76 14.02 21.55
CA ALA A 15 -28.49 13.70 22.21
C ALA A 15 -27.96 12.30 21.84
N LEU A 16 -28.85 11.30 21.66
CA LEU A 16 -28.48 9.95 21.20
C LEU A 16 -28.08 9.93 19.72
N VAL A 17 -28.69 10.78 18.90
CA VAL A 17 -28.32 10.97 17.48
C VAL A 17 -26.97 11.69 17.38
N ASP A 18 -26.71 12.71 18.19
CA ASP A 18 -25.41 13.38 18.26
C ASP A 18 -24.31 12.45 18.85
N LEU A 19 -24.62 11.65 19.88
CA LEU A 19 -23.68 10.65 20.42
C LEU A 19 -23.40 9.48 19.45
N SER A 20 -24.34 9.17 18.55
CA SER A 20 -24.10 8.20 17.48
C SER A 20 -23.34 8.82 16.31
N PHE A 21 -23.54 10.10 15.97
CA PHE A 21 -22.73 10.79 14.96
C PHE A 21 -21.31 11.14 15.41
N ILE A 22 -21.08 11.43 16.69
CA ILE A 22 -19.73 11.66 17.24
C ILE A 22 -18.91 10.36 17.24
N ASN A 23 -19.55 9.19 17.34
CA ASN A 23 -18.89 7.89 17.19
C ASN A 23 -18.75 7.41 15.73
N ILE A 24 -19.24 8.16 14.74
CA ILE A 24 -19.11 7.80 13.30
C ILE A 24 -17.83 8.37 12.66
N ILE A 25 -17.11 9.31 13.30
CA ILE A 25 -15.93 9.95 12.70
C ILE A 25 -14.59 9.27 13.05
N PHE A 26 -14.53 8.40 14.05
CA PHE A 26 -13.30 7.66 14.36
C PHE A 26 -13.61 6.27 14.90
N GLN A 27 -13.39 5.25 14.05
CA GLN A 27 -12.61 4.02 14.31
C GLN A 27 -13.07 2.87 13.39
N PRO A 28 -12.17 2.00 12.89
CA PRO A 28 -10.98 1.52 13.60
C PRO A 28 -9.64 1.79 12.89
N GLN A 29 -8.65 2.14 13.70
CA GLN A 29 -7.32 1.58 13.50
C GLN A 29 -7.43 0.07 13.74
N LYS A 30 -7.46 -0.72 12.67
CA LYS A 30 -6.98 -2.10 12.66
C LYS A 30 -6.04 -2.20 11.46
N SER A 31 -4.72 -2.37 11.60
CA SER A 31 -3.93 -3.31 12.42
C SER A 31 -3.73 -4.62 11.68
N ASN A 32 -2.55 -4.78 11.06
CA ASN A 32 -1.87 -6.01 10.62
C ASN A 32 -1.18 -5.90 9.25
N ALA A 33 -1.20 -4.74 8.58
CA ALA A 33 -0.15 -4.41 7.62
C ALA A 33 1.21 -4.34 8.33
N ALA A 34 1.82 -5.50 8.54
CA ALA A 34 3.15 -5.61 9.05
C ALA A 34 4.11 -5.17 7.95
N HIS A 35 5.08 -4.35 8.32
CA HIS A 35 6.36 -4.44 7.65
C HIS A 35 6.78 -5.92 7.73
N ILE A 36 6.64 -6.65 6.62
CA ILE A 36 6.95 -8.08 6.55
C ILE A 36 8.45 -8.24 6.67
N TYR A 37 9.19 -7.34 6.02
CA TYR A 37 10.64 -7.44 5.92
C TYR A 37 11.30 -6.10 5.64
N ALA A 38 12.25 -5.73 6.47
CA ALA A 38 13.14 -4.59 6.25
C ALA A 38 14.33 -5.02 5.39
N TYR A 39 14.68 -4.27 4.34
CA TYR A 39 15.93 -4.54 3.64
C TYR A 39 17.12 -4.28 4.57
N ASP A 40 17.90 -5.32 4.83
CA ASP A 40 19.19 -5.21 5.49
C ASP A 40 20.27 -4.73 4.50
N PHE A 41 20.50 -3.42 4.50
CA PHE A 41 21.48 -2.81 3.61
C PHE A 41 22.94 -3.06 4.01
N GLU A 42 23.24 -3.58 5.20
CA GLU A 42 24.61 -4.00 5.56
C GLU A 42 25.03 -5.24 4.76
N ASN A 43 24.05 -6.08 4.45
CA ASN A 43 24.19 -7.30 3.67
C ASN A 43 23.95 -7.09 2.15
N LEU A 44 23.88 -5.84 1.70
CA LEU A 44 23.80 -5.49 0.28
C LEU A 44 25.20 -5.20 -0.28
N ASN A 45 25.66 -6.03 -1.21
CA ASN A 45 26.83 -5.69 -2.03
C ASN A 45 26.41 -4.77 -3.18
N ALA A 46 26.61 -3.46 -3.02
CA ALA A 46 26.21 -2.43 -4.00
C ALA A 46 26.87 -2.64 -5.37
N THR A 47 28.17 -2.98 -5.41
CA THR A 47 28.94 -3.15 -6.66
C THR A 47 28.50 -4.34 -7.49
N LYS A 48 28.05 -5.42 -6.85
CA LYS A 48 27.51 -6.60 -7.54
C LYS A 48 25.98 -6.59 -7.63
N SER A 49 25.32 -5.60 -7.00
CA SER A 49 23.88 -5.58 -6.76
C SER A 49 23.37 -6.92 -6.19
N VAL A 50 24.16 -7.58 -5.35
CA VAL A 50 23.80 -8.86 -4.73
C VAL A 50 23.37 -8.61 -3.30
N TYR A 51 22.11 -8.96 -3.01
CA TYR A 51 21.54 -8.97 -1.68
C TYR A 51 21.51 -10.39 -1.12
N TYR A 52 22.01 -10.57 0.09
CA TYR A 52 21.91 -11.84 0.80
C TYR A 52 21.88 -11.65 2.31
N ASP A 53 20.74 -11.89 2.94
CA ASP A 53 20.58 -11.92 4.39
C ASP A 53 20.54 -13.40 4.87
N PRO A 54 21.51 -13.85 5.69
CA PRO A 54 21.56 -15.23 6.16
C PRO A 54 20.45 -15.59 7.16
N SER A 55 19.73 -14.62 7.73
CA SER A 55 18.64 -14.84 8.69
C SER A 55 17.33 -15.28 8.05
N ILE A 56 17.23 -15.22 6.72
CA ILE A 56 16.02 -15.57 5.97
C ILE A 56 16.24 -16.72 4.99
N THR A 57 15.13 -17.28 4.52
CA THR A 57 15.15 -18.42 3.59
C THR A 57 15.80 -18.06 2.25
N LYS A 58 16.27 -19.08 1.53
CA LYS A 58 16.81 -18.95 0.18
C LYS A 58 15.80 -18.31 -0.79
N ASP A 59 14.53 -18.68 -0.69
CA ASP A 59 13.48 -18.15 -1.57
C ASP A 59 13.20 -16.67 -1.29
N ASN A 60 13.21 -16.26 -0.02
CA ASN A 60 13.09 -14.84 0.35
C ASN A 60 14.29 -14.05 -0.22
N ASN A 61 15.51 -14.55 -0.04
CA ASN A 61 16.71 -13.93 -0.61
C ASN A 61 16.64 -13.81 -2.14
N GLN A 62 16.18 -14.87 -2.83
CA GLN A 62 16.01 -14.85 -4.28
C GLN A 62 15.02 -13.77 -4.72
N CYS A 63 13.87 -13.66 -4.04
CA CYS A 63 12.91 -12.59 -4.33
C CYS A 63 13.48 -11.20 -4.05
N LEU A 64 14.04 -10.97 -2.86
CA LEU A 64 14.53 -9.66 -2.43
C LEU A 64 15.67 -9.15 -3.31
N ASN A 65 16.64 -10.03 -3.61
CA ASN A 65 17.70 -9.74 -4.56
C ASN A 65 17.13 -9.41 -5.95
N GLY A 66 16.13 -10.17 -6.39
CA GLY A 66 15.44 -9.92 -7.64
C GLY A 66 14.72 -8.57 -7.71
N LEU A 67 14.01 -8.18 -6.64
CA LEU A 67 13.33 -6.88 -6.52
C LEU A 67 14.31 -5.71 -6.59
N LEU A 68 15.43 -5.80 -5.87
CA LEU A 68 16.48 -4.76 -5.89
C LEU A 68 17.15 -4.62 -7.26
N ASN A 69 17.29 -5.73 -7.98
CA ASN A 69 17.79 -5.75 -9.37
C ASN A 69 16.72 -5.41 -10.44
N GLN A 70 15.50 -5.11 -9.99
CA GLN A 70 14.34 -4.80 -10.81
C GLN A 70 13.97 -5.94 -11.79
N LEU A 71 14.29 -7.19 -11.45
CA LEU A 71 14.06 -8.33 -12.34
C LEU A 71 12.55 -8.58 -12.57
N PRO A 72 11.69 -8.56 -11.54
CA PRO A 72 10.25 -8.60 -11.76
C PRO A 72 9.80 -7.48 -12.70
N GLN A 73 10.24 -6.24 -12.50
CA GLN A 73 9.87 -5.07 -13.30
C GLN A 73 10.38 -5.09 -14.76
N LYS A 74 11.24 -6.07 -15.10
CA LYS A 74 11.78 -6.34 -16.43
C LYS A 74 11.20 -7.60 -17.08
N GLY A 75 10.26 -8.29 -16.42
CA GLY A 75 9.61 -9.47 -16.99
C GLY A 75 10.15 -10.83 -16.54
N ASP A 76 11.05 -10.89 -15.54
CA ASP A 76 11.57 -12.17 -15.06
C ASP A 76 10.47 -12.99 -14.38
N LYS A 77 10.02 -14.04 -15.07
CA LYS A 77 8.94 -14.92 -14.60
C LYS A 77 9.32 -15.66 -13.32
N LYS A 78 10.52 -16.24 -13.27
CA LYS A 78 10.96 -17.10 -12.15
C LYS A 78 11.04 -16.29 -10.85
N ILE A 79 11.62 -15.10 -10.92
CA ILE A 79 11.72 -14.20 -9.76
C ILE A 79 10.35 -13.64 -9.38
N THR A 80 9.52 -13.26 -10.36
CA THR A 80 8.15 -12.79 -10.08
C THR A 80 7.35 -13.85 -9.33
N GLU A 81 7.42 -15.11 -9.76
CA GLU A 81 6.73 -16.21 -9.07
C GLU A 81 7.29 -16.46 -7.68
N SER A 82 8.61 -16.44 -7.52
CA SER A 82 9.26 -16.53 -6.21
C SER A 82 8.72 -15.45 -5.25
N CYS A 83 8.59 -14.20 -5.70
CA CYS A 83 8.07 -13.11 -4.89
C CYS A 83 6.59 -13.24 -4.53
N LEU A 84 5.73 -13.62 -5.47
CA LEU A 84 4.32 -13.87 -5.18
C LEU A 84 4.14 -15.06 -4.24
N ASN A 85 5.02 -16.06 -4.32
CA ASN A 85 5.02 -17.24 -3.45
C ASN A 85 5.50 -16.96 -2.03
N THR A 86 6.39 -16.00 -1.86
CA THR A 86 6.94 -15.63 -0.55
C THR A 86 6.09 -14.56 0.10
N PHE A 87 6.12 -13.35 -0.44
CA PHE A 87 5.47 -12.19 0.21
C PHE A 87 3.98 -12.05 -0.16
N GLY A 88 3.56 -12.60 -1.29
CA GLY A 88 2.14 -12.61 -1.69
C GLY A 88 1.31 -13.74 -1.08
N TYR A 89 1.92 -14.66 -0.34
CA TYR A 89 1.23 -15.81 0.22
C TYR A 89 0.78 -15.56 1.67
N ASN A 90 -0.51 -15.80 1.93
CA ASN A 90 -1.06 -15.77 3.28
C ASN A 90 -1.26 -17.21 3.79
N PRO A 91 -0.50 -17.66 4.80
CA PRO A 91 -0.55 -19.04 5.27
C PRO A 91 -1.87 -19.40 5.96
N ASN A 92 -2.54 -18.44 6.59
CA ASN A 92 -3.79 -18.67 7.33
C ASN A 92 -4.95 -18.92 6.36
N LYS A 93 -5.03 -18.11 5.29
CA LYS A 93 -6.08 -18.22 4.27
C LYS A 93 -5.70 -19.19 3.14
N LYS A 94 -4.43 -19.61 3.07
CA LYS A 94 -3.85 -20.40 1.95
C LYS A 94 -4.07 -19.74 0.58
N ILE A 95 -4.11 -18.41 0.55
CA ILE A 95 -4.30 -17.61 -0.66
C ILE A 95 -2.96 -17.03 -1.08
N LYS A 96 -2.71 -17.05 -2.39
CA LYS A 96 -1.59 -16.34 -3.02
C LYS A 96 -2.11 -15.15 -3.79
N SER A 97 -1.53 -13.99 -3.56
CA SER A 97 -1.83 -12.79 -4.32
C SER A 97 -1.50 -12.99 -5.81
N PRO A 98 -2.42 -12.68 -6.72
CA PRO A 98 -2.13 -12.63 -8.14
C PRO A 98 -1.50 -11.29 -8.55
N VAL A 99 -1.31 -10.34 -7.61
CA VAL A 99 -0.76 -9.00 -7.86
C VAL A 99 0.39 -8.69 -6.90
N MET A 100 1.38 -7.93 -7.35
CA MET A 100 2.39 -7.29 -6.52
C MET A 100 2.54 -5.83 -6.93
N PHE A 101 2.68 -4.96 -5.94
CA PHE A 101 3.03 -3.56 -6.14
C PHE A 101 4.51 -3.37 -5.86
N VAL A 102 5.19 -2.64 -6.73
CA VAL A 102 6.56 -2.18 -6.49
C VAL A 102 6.60 -0.66 -6.64
N PHE A 103 6.86 0.05 -5.55
CA PHE A 103 7.11 1.48 -5.54
C PHE A 103 8.61 1.73 -5.58
N GLU A 104 9.08 2.30 -6.68
CA GLU A 104 10.47 2.69 -6.89
C GLU A 104 10.62 4.18 -6.58
N ILE A 105 11.33 4.48 -5.50
CA ILE A 105 11.63 5.85 -5.07
C ILE A 105 12.90 6.31 -5.80
N GLY A 106 12.77 7.38 -6.57
CA GLY A 106 13.84 7.98 -7.38
C GLY A 106 14.88 8.74 -6.56
N LYS A 107 15.61 9.65 -7.24
CA LYS A 107 16.59 10.51 -6.58
C LYS A 107 15.96 11.41 -5.52
N THR A 108 14.71 11.80 -5.72
CA THR A 108 13.90 12.46 -4.71
C THR A 108 12.75 11.54 -4.33
N SER A 109 12.28 11.66 -3.09
CA SER A 109 11.07 10.96 -2.64
C SER A 109 9.80 11.37 -3.37
N GLN A 110 9.87 12.47 -4.11
CA GLN A 110 8.79 12.96 -4.95
C GLN A 110 8.68 12.16 -6.24
N GLU A 111 9.77 11.57 -6.72
CA GLU A 111 9.76 10.75 -7.92
C GLU A 111 9.46 9.31 -7.55
N VAL A 112 8.21 8.88 -7.77
CA VAL A 112 7.81 7.49 -7.54
C VAL A 112 7.36 6.86 -8.84
N THR A 113 7.91 5.69 -9.16
CA THR A 113 7.36 4.82 -10.22
C THR A 113 6.68 3.64 -9.55
N THR A 114 5.40 3.47 -9.83
CA THR A 114 4.62 2.34 -9.35
C THR A 114 4.58 1.29 -10.46
N THR A 115 5.10 0.10 -10.21
CA THR A 115 4.96 -1.04 -11.10
C THR A 115 3.97 -2.03 -10.49
N LEU A 116 2.85 -2.28 -11.16
CA LEU A 116 1.96 -3.39 -10.86
C LEU A 116 2.40 -4.59 -11.70
N ILE A 117 2.58 -5.73 -11.03
CA ILE A 117 2.88 -7.01 -11.67
C ILE A 117 1.76 -7.97 -11.31
N TYR A 118 1.08 -8.54 -12.30
CA TYR A 118 -0.11 -9.35 -12.04
C TYR A 118 -0.27 -10.53 -12.99
N LYS A 119 -0.95 -11.58 -12.52
CA LYS A 119 -1.28 -12.76 -13.30
C LYS A 119 -2.72 -12.68 -13.84
N SER A 120 -2.90 -12.93 -15.13
CA SER A 120 -4.23 -13.14 -15.72
C SER A 120 -4.68 -14.60 -15.61
N LYS A 121 -5.95 -14.87 -15.94
CA LYS A 121 -6.58 -16.21 -15.87
C LYS A 121 -5.79 -17.36 -16.50
N ASN A 122 -5.05 -17.11 -17.58
CA ASN A 122 -4.21 -18.09 -18.27
C ASN A 122 -2.80 -18.28 -17.65
N GLY A 123 -2.52 -17.65 -16.51
CA GLY A 123 -1.21 -17.67 -15.85
C GLY A 123 -0.17 -16.73 -16.46
N GLN A 124 -0.52 -15.94 -17.47
CA GLN A 124 0.39 -14.94 -18.05
C GLN A 124 0.65 -13.80 -17.07
N ILE A 125 1.92 -13.41 -16.96
CA ILE A 125 2.36 -12.28 -16.12
C ILE A 125 2.36 -11.01 -16.97
N HIS A 126 1.68 -9.98 -16.46
CA HIS A 126 1.57 -8.65 -17.05
C HIS A 126 2.21 -7.61 -16.13
N GLN A 127 2.58 -6.48 -16.71
CA GLN A 127 3.26 -5.40 -16.02
C GLN A 127 2.76 -4.04 -16.50
N GLU A 128 2.35 -3.19 -15.57
CA GLU A 128 1.93 -1.83 -15.87
C GLU A 128 2.67 -0.85 -14.95
N LYS A 129 3.18 0.23 -15.56
CA LYS A 129 3.94 1.27 -14.86
C LYS A 129 3.12 2.55 -14.80
N PHE A 130 3.04 3.12 -13.61
CA PHE A 130 2.35 4.37 -13.33
C PHE A 130 3.34 5.35 -12.70
N LYS A 131 3.13 6.64 -12.96
CA LYS A 131 3.86 7.69 -12.27
C LYS A 131 3.08 8.13 -11.05
N ALA A 132 3.80 8.28 -9.94
CA ALA A 132 3.26 8.78 -8.70
C ALA A 132 4.18 9.85 -8.12
N VAL A 133 3.62 10.64 -7.21
CA VAL A 133 4.36 11.67 -6.49
C VAL A 133 4.24 11.48 -4.99
N GLY A 134 5.37 11.34 -4.31
CA GLY A 134 5.46 11.20 -2.86
C GLY A 134 5.31 12.51 -2.08
N SER A 135 5.72 12.48 -0.81
CA SER A 135 5.79 13.66 0.04
C SER A 135 7.01 14.53 -0.30
N ARG A 136 6.87 15.84 -0.07
CA ARG A 136 8.00 16.78 -0.11
C ARG A 136 8.83 16.74 1.18
N TYR A 137 8.24 16.32 2.30
CA TYR A 137 8.88 16.35 3.61
C TYR A 137 9.49 14.98 3.95
N TYR A 138 10.79 15.00 4.27
CA TYR A 138 11.60 13.83 4.60
C TYR A 138 11.13 13.05 5.83
N GLU A 139 10.41 13.71 6.74
CA GLU A 139 9.96 13.15 8.02
C GLU A 139 8.98 11.97 7.87
N TRP A 140 8.32 11.83 6.73
CA TRP A 140 7.28 10.81 6.49
C TRP A 140 7.62 9.86 5.34
N HIS A 141 8.91 9.59 5.12
CA HIS A 141 9.33 8.65 4.09
C HIS A 141 9.13 7.21 4.57
N ILE A 142 8.46 6.43 3.74
CA ILE A 142 8.36 4.99 3.92
C ILE A 142 9.75 4.40 3.74
N LYS A 143 10.21 3.63 4.73
CA LYS A 143 11.48 2.93 4.64
C LYS A 143 11.42 1.91 3.48
N PRO A 144 12.52 1.66 2.77
CA PRO A 144 12.55 0.55 1.84
C PRO A 144 12.30 -0.77 2.57
N GLY A 145 11.44 -1.61 2.01
CA GLY A 145 11.06 -2.89 2.60
C GLY A 145 9.88 -3.53 1.87
N ILE A 146 9.40 -4.63 2.44
CA ILE A 146 8.19 -5.33 2.00
C ILE A 146 7.09 -5.17 3.03
N TYR A 147 5.91 -4.78 2.56
CA TYR A 147 4.71 -4.51 3.35
C TYR A 147 3.54 -5.32 2.82
N THR A 148 2.57 -5.61 3.67
CA THR A 148 1.24 -6.05 3.22
C THR A 148 0.32 -4.84 3.16
N LEU A 149 -0.53 -4.76 2.14
CA LEU A 149 -1.64 -3.80 2.13
C LEU A 149 -2.59 -4.07 3.30
N ASP A 150 -2.95 -3.04 4.06
CA ASP A 150 -3.89 -3.11 5.18
C ASP A 150 -5.33 -3.15 4.65
N TYR A 151 -5.63 -2.20 3.76
CA TYR A 151 -6.92 -2.11 3.09
C TYR A 151 -6.79 -1.28 1.81
N LEU A 152 -7.71 -1.51 0.87
CA LEU A 152 -7.95 -0.67 -0.29
C LEU A 152 -9.44 -0.43 -0.39
N LYS A 153 -9.87 0.82 -0.26
CA LYS A 153 -11.28 1.20 -0.32
C LYS A 153 -11.52 2.24 -1.38
N SER A 154 -12.70 2.18 -2.01
CA SER A 154 -13.19 3.28 -2.84
C SER A 154 -13.37 4.54 -1.97
N ASP A 155 -13.00 5.68 -2.51
CA ASP A 155 -13.11 6.99 -1.86
C ASP A 155 -13.31 8.02 -2.97
N ASN A 156 -14.36 8.83 -2.90
CA ASN A 156 -14.68 9.83 -3.93
C ASN A 156 -14.34 11.26 -3.49
N SER A 157 -13.66 11.44 -2.35
CA SER A 157 -13.22 12.76 -1.92
C SER A 157 -12.17 13.32 -2.89
N PRO A 158 -12.10 14.66 -3.07
CA PRO A 158 -11.10 15.27 -3.97
C PRO A 158 -9.65 14.88 -3.65
N SER A 159 -9.40 14.53 -2.38
CA SER A 159 -8.07 14.15 -1.90
C SER A 159 -7.71 12.68 -2.17
N PHE A 160 -8.69 11.79 -2.33
CA PHE A 160 -8.47 10.34 -2.40
C PHE A 160 -9.19 9.65 -3.60
N ASN A 161 -9.79 10.40 -4.52
CA ASN A 161 -10.52 9.88 -5.69
C ASN A 161 -9.64 9.00 -6.60
N PRO A 162 -10.04 7.77 -6.98
CA PRO A 162 -11.27 7.03 -6.64
C PRO A 162 -11.12 6.07 -5.46
N ALA A 163 -9.92 5.97 -4.88
CA ALA A 163 -9.62 5.04 -3.82
C ALA A 163 -8.36 5.43 -3.05
N TYR A 164 -8.30 4.93 -1.83
CA TYR A 164 -7.16 5.01 -0.95
C TYR A 164 -6.78 3.61 -0.46
N GLY A 165 -5.51 3.25 -0.66
CA GLY A 165 -4.90 2.02 -0.17
C GLY A 165 -3.86 2.32 0.91
N ASN A 166 -4.04 1.83 2.13
CA ASN A 166 -3.09 2.01 3.23
C ASN A 166 -2.18 0.80 3.35
N PHE A 167 -0.88 1.01 3.61
CA PHE A 167 0.06 -0.10 3.81
C PHE A 167 1.17 0.16 4.82
N TYR A 168 1.23 1.36 5.40
CA TYR A 168 2.23 1.69 6.42
C TYR A 168 1.64 2.60 7.49
N SER A 169 1.51 2.07 8.70
CA SER A 169 0.97 2.77 9.87
C SER A 169 1.83 2.48 11.11
N PRO A 170 2.97 3.17 11.27
CA PRO A 170 3.90 2.90 12.37
C PRO A 170 3.25 3.19 13.73
N LYS A 171 3.46 2.28 14.69
CA LYS A 171 2.84 2.36 16.02
C LYS A 171 3.43 3.55 16.80
N GLY A 172 2.55 4.45 17.25
CA GLY A 172 2.92 5.58 18.10
C GLY A 172 3.41 6.82 17.35
N GLU A 173 3.57 6.74 16.02
CA GLU A 173 3.91 7.90 15.22
C GLU A 173 2.65 8.71 14.87
N LYS A 174 2.78 10.03 14.94
CA LYS A 174 1.71 10.99 14.67
C LYS A 174 2.17 12.03 13.68
N ASP A 175 1.32 12.38 12.72
CA ASP A 175 1.56 13.46 11.77
C ASP A 175 1.69 14.83 12.45
N LYS A 176 1.99 15.87 11.67
CA LYS A 176 2.11 17.26 12.14
C LYS A 176 0.86 17.81 12.85
N ASN A 177 -0.29 17.16 12.71
CA ASN A 177 -1.56 17.54 13.32
C ASN A 177 -1.91 16.64 14.53
N GLY A 178 -1.03 15.71 14.92
CA GLY A 178 -1.26 14.79 16.04
C GLY A 178 -2.10 13.55 15.70
N ASN A 179 -2.43 13.33 14.41
CA ASN A 179 -3.17 12.15 13.97
C ASN A 179 -2.22 10.96 13.74
N PRO A 180 -2.64 9.71 13.96
CA PRO A 180 -1.83 8.55 13.60
C PRO A 180 -1.37 8.60 12.13
N VAL A 181 -0.10 8.27 11.90
CA VAL A 181 0.45 8.19 10.55
C VAL A 181 -0.19 7.03 9.79
N ASN A 182 -0.76 7.32 8.62
CA ASN A 182 -1.29 6.33 7.69
C ASN A 182 -0.77 6.67 6.28
N ILE A 183 0.25 5.92 5.86
CA ILE A 183 0.87 6.11 4.56
C ILE A 183 0.36 5.03 3.59
N GLY A 184 -0.08 5.53 2.45
CA GLY A 184 -0.73 4.74 1.44
C GLY A 184 -0.49 5.27 0.03
N PHE A 185 -1.27 4.76 -0.91
CA PHE A 185 -1.36 5.28 -2.27
C PHE A 185 -2.81 5.60 -2.60
N HIS A 186 -3.01 6.66 -3.37
CA HIS A 186 -4.34 7.10 -3.77
C HIS A 186 -4.29 7.94 -5.03
N GLY A 187 -5.46 8.14 -5.65
CA GLY A 187 -5.61 9.11 -6.71
C GLY A 187 -5.87 10.52 -6.15
N ARG A 188 -5.56 11.54 -6.96
CA ARG A 188 -5.82 12.95 -6.65
C ARG A 188 -6.24 13.70 -7.90
N GLU A 189 -7.24 14.55 -7.77
CA GLU A 189 -7.65 15.48 -8.82
C GLU A 189 -6.67 16.67 -8.94
N GLY A 190 -6.46 17.14 -10.17
CA GLY A 190 -5.53 18.22 -10.50
C GLY A 190 -4.10 17.77 -10.77
N ASN A 191 -3.16 18.72 -10.71
CA ASN A 191 -1.75 18.46 -11.05
C ASN A 191 -1.08 17.54 -10.01
N LEU A 192 -0.38 16.51 -10.51
CA LEU A 192 0.53 15.67 -9.73
C LEU A 192 1.74 16.51 -9.28
N MET A 193 1.61 17.19 -8.14
CA MET A 193 2.70 17.94 -7.54
C MET A 193 3.00 17.45 -6.14
N ALA A 194 4.26 17.48 -5.76
CA ALA A 194 4.71 17.21 -4.40
C ALA A 194 4.23 18.33 -3.46
N GLY A 195 3.00 18.22 -2.97
CA GLY A 195 2.37 19.24 -2.15
C GLY A 195 2.79 19.20 -0.68
N ASN A 196 2.72 20.36 -0.02
CA ASN A 196 2.94 20.58 1.42
C ASN A 196 1.89 19.92 2.36
N GLY A 197 1.03 19.04 1.83
CA GLY A 197 -0.13 18.48 2.53
C GLY A 197 -0.28 16.95 2.42
N SER A 198 0.68 16.23 1.82
CA SER A 198 0.69 14.76 1.88
C SER A 198 1.59 14.31 3.02
N ASN A 199 1.04 13.56 3.97
CA ASN A 199 1.78 12.98 5.11
C ASN A 199 2.57 11.72 4.71
N GLY A 200 3.16 11.70 3.50
CA GLY A 200 3.96 10.56 3.01
C GLY A 200 3.34 9.75 1.86
N CYS A 201 2.05 9.92 1.54
CA CYS A 201 1.35 9.09 0.56
C CYS A 201 1.86 9.24 -0.87
N TYR A 202 1.77 8.15 -1.65
CA TYR A 202 2.07 8.10 -3.07
C TYR A 202 0.83 8.45 -3.91
N ARG A 203 0.86 9.63 -4.53
CA ARG A 203 -0.27 10.19 -5.27
C ARG A 203 -0.19 9.84 -6.74
N HIS A 204 -1.25 9.25 -7.26
CA HIS A 204 -1.44 8.90 -8.66
C HIS A 204 -2.45 9.84 -9.30
N ARG A 205 -2.47 9.92 -10.64
CA ARG A 205 -3.61 10.56 -11.32
C ARG A 205 -4.87 9.73 -11.05
N VAL A 206 -6.03 10.37 -11.02
CA VAL A 206 -7.31 9.66 -10.86
C VAL A 206 -7.46 8.53 -11.88
N GLN A 207 -7.09 8.75 -13.13
CA GLN A 207 -7.17 7.74 -14.20
C GLN A 207 -6.26 6.53 -13.94
N ASP A 208 -5.02 6.78 -13.51
CA ASP A 208 -4.07 5.73 -13.15
C ASP A 208 -4.59 4.92 -11.96
N MET A 209 -5.13 5.59 -10.94
CA MET A 209 -5.70 4.90 -9.79
C MET A 209 -6.95 4.08 -10.14
N LYS A 210 -7.81 4.55 -11.06
CA LYS A 210 -8.91 3.75 -11.61
C LYS A 210 -8.39 2.50 -12.31
N ARG A 211 -7.32 2.61 -13.11
CA ARG A 211 -6.68 1.47 -13.78
C ARG A 211 -6.09 0.49 -12.77
N ILE A 212 -5.39 0.97 -11.76
CA ILE A 212 -4.85 0.18 -10.64
C ILE A 212 -5.95 -0.64 -9.96
N MET A 213 -7.07 0.00 -9.57
CA MET A 213 -8.19 -0.70 -8.93
C MET A 213 -8.79 -1.78 -9.81
N MET A 214 -8.96 -1.50 -11.11
CA MET A 214 -9.50 -2.47 -12.06
C MET A 214 -8.58 -3.68 -12.20
N ILE A 215 -7.26 -3.48 -12.28
CA ILE A 215 -6.28 -4.56 -12.34
C ILE A 215 -6.39 -5.46 -11.10
N VAL A 216 -6.41 -4.86 -9.90
CA VAL A 216 -6.50 -5.62 -8.64
C VAL A 216 -7.78 -6.46 -8.57
N LYS A 217 -8.92 -5.89 -8.97
CA LYS A 217 -10.20 -6.60 -9.00
C LYS A 217 -10.19 -7.75 -10.01
N ASN A 218 -9.85 -7.46 -11.26
CA ASN A 218 -9.86 -8.46 -12.33
C ASN A 218 -8.87 -9.60 -12.07
N ALA A 219 -7.67 -9.31 -11.57
CA ALA A 219 -6.70 -10.35 -11.22
C ALA A 219 -7.20 -11.26 -10.08
N GLY A 220 -7.93 -10.69 -9.12
CA GLY A 220 -8.60 -11.45 -8.06
C GLY A 220 -9.69 -12.37 -8.60
N GLU A 221 -10.56 -11.83 -9.45
CA GLU A 221 -11.64 -12.59 -10.10
C GLU A 221 -11.10 -13.72 -10.99
N ASP A 222 -10.06 -13.43 -11.80
CA ASP A 222 -9.36 -14.40 -12.64
C ASP A 222 -8.77 -15.57 -11.83
N ALA A 223 -8.33 -15.29 -10.61
CA ALA A 223 -7.77 -16.26 -9.67
C ALA A 223 -8.83 -16.94 -8.78
N GLY A 224 -10.12 -16.60 -8.94
CA GLY A 224 -11.22 -17.16 -8.13
C GLY A 224 -11.16 -16.75 -6.65
N LEU A 225 -10.61 -15.57 -6.34
CA LEU A 225 -10.44 -15.08 -4.98
C LEU A 225 -11.66 -14.29 -4.48
N PRO A 226 -11.89 -14.23 -3.15
CA PRO A 226 -12.98 -13.43 -2.58
C PRO A 226 -12.80 -11.93 -2.87
N TYR A 227 -13.90 -11.16 -2.87
CA TYR A 227 -13.90 -9.73 -3.24
C TYR A 227 -12.95 -8.83 -2.44
N ASN A 228 -12.56 -9.25 -1.23
CA ASN A 228 -11.66 -8.55 -0.33
C ASN A 228 -10.32 -9.27 -0.12
N TRP A 229 -9.90 -10.12 -1.05
CA TRP A 229 -8.68 -10.92 -0.95
C TRP A 229 -7.42 -10.09 -0.62
N TYR A 230 -7.35 -8.87 -1.15
CA TYR A 230 -6.18 -7.99 -1.06
C TYR A 230 -5.87 -7.48 0.36
N GLU A 231 -6.84 -7.46 1.28
CA GLU A 231 -6.71 -6.92 2.65
C GLU A 231 -5.67 -7.64 3.52
N SER A 232 -5.07 -8.74 3.05
CA SER A 232 -4.13 -9.53 3.86
C SER A 232 -3.11 -10.33 3.06
N THR A 233 -3.11 -10.17 1.74
CA THR A 233 -2.23 -10.96 0.87
C THR A 233 -1.51 -10.12 -0.17
N LEU A 234 -1.93 -8.88 -0.43
CA LEU A 234 -1.36 -8.06 -1.50
C LEU A 234 -0.02 -7.46 -1.04
N PRO A 235 1.12 -7.93 -1.59
CA PRO A 235 2.44 -7.47 -1.21
C PRO A 235 2.78 -6.14 -1.89
N ILE A 236 3.40 -5.26 -1.12
CA ILE A 236 3.89 -3.95 -1.54
C ILE A 236 5.38 -3.90 -1.24
N ALA A 237 6.20 -3.83 -2.28
CA ALA A 237 7.62 -3.58 -2.17
C ALA A 237 7.90 -2.08 -2.33
N VAL A 238 8.69 -1.51 -1.42
CA VAL A 238 9.22 -0.15 -1.53
C VAL A 238 10.73 -0.27 -1.71
N ILE A 239 11.23 0.16 -2.87
CA ILE A 239 12.66 0.11 -3.19
C ILE A 239 13.20 1.52 -3.44
N SER A 240 14.38 1.81 -2.91
CA SER A 240 15.11 3.05 -3.22
C SER A 240 16.05 2.81 -4.39
N THR A 241 16.04 3.68 -5.40
CA THR A 241 17.00 3.60 -6.51
C THR A 241 18.36 4.22 -6.17
N GLN A 242 18.49 4.90 -5.02
CA GLN A 242 19.73 5.56 -4.60
C GLN A 242 20.82 4.59 -4.12
N THR A 243 20.49 3.32 -3.87
CA THR A 243 21.47 2.30 -3.45
C THR A 243 22.42 1.85 -4.56
N LYS A 244 22.22 2.33 -5.80
CA LYS A 244 23.11 2.04 -6.94
C LYS A 244 24.34 2.96 -7.04
N ASP A 245 24.39 4.02 -6.23
CA ASP A 245 25.43 5.07 -6.32
C ASP A 245 26.34 5.15 -5.06
N LYS A 246 26.43 4.08 -4.25
CA LYS A 246 27.43 3.97 -3.17
C LYS A 246 28.54 3.00 -3.55
#